data_AF-A0A127BA38-F1
#
_entry.id   AF-A0A127BA38-F1
#
_cell.length_a   1.000
_cell.length_b   1.000
_cell.length_c   1.000
_cell.angle_alpha   90.00
_cell.angle_beta   90.00
_cell.angle_gamma   90.00
#
_symmetry.space_group_name_H-M   'P 1'
#
loop_
_entity.id
_entity.type
_entity.pdbx_description
1 polymer ?
#
loop_
_entity_poly.entity_id
_entity_poly.type
_entity_poly.pdbx_seq_one_letter_code
_entity_poly.pdbx_strand_id
1 'polypeptide(L)'
;METVKFVIGTYVRDLCEGIRIATFKGVAYLVIGDKEYPLIEGIIPPTIQVFLRDGHLTFYAFWRDKGVEHEAFVRTALTKTHIMKDSIYIEPHGALEKFDASVVLKLKAPKEVIKLLRDIIEEEKLWTVEEESEVASTYLEEHLRNRNRMR
;
A
#
# COMPACT_ATOMS: atom_id res chain seq x y z
N MET A 1 4.44 13.72 11.66
CA MET A 1 3.84 13.33 12.96
C MET A 1 2.39 12.90 12.82
N GLU A 2 1.57 13.62 12.06
CA GLU A 2 0.17 13.23 11.82
C GLU A 2 0.06 11.91 11.03
N THR A 3 0.78 11.80 9.91
CA THR A 3 0.88 10.58 9.10
C THR A 3 1.33 9.36 9.90
N VAL A 4 2.38 9.50 10.71
CA VAL A 4 2.87 8.42 11.59
C VAL A 4 1.78 7.96 12.56
N LYS A 5 1.10 8.89 13.23
CA LYS A 5 0.00 8.56 14.16
C LYS A 5 -1.16 7.87 13.45
N PHE A 6 -1.50 8.34 12.25
CA PHE A 6 -2.53 7.72 11.43
C PHE A 6 -2.16 6.28 11.06
N VAL A 7 -0.99 6.08 10.44
CA VAL A 7 -0.52 4.75 10.02
C VAL A 7 -0.44 3.77 11.19
N ILE A 8 0.15 4.18 12.32
CA ILE A 8 0.26 3.33 13.50
C ILE A 8 -1.12 3.05 14.11
N GLY A 9 -1.99 4.06 14.20
CA GLY A 9 -3.34 3.91 14.73
C GLY A 9 -4.16 2.88 13.93
N THR A 10 -4.15 2.99 12.61
CA THR A 10 -4.85 2.04 11.73
C THR A 10 -4.21 0.65 11.78
N TYR A 11 -2.88 0.57 11.85
CA TYR A 11 -2.18 -0.71 11.99
C TYR A 11 -2.54 -1.45 13.29
N VAL A 12 -2.58 -0.75 14.43
CA VAL A 12 -2.99 -1.34 15.72
C VAL A 12 -4.44 -1.83 15.66
N ARG A 13 -5.32 -1.07 15.00
CA ARG A 13 -6.71 -1.49 14.79
C ARG A 13 -6.79 -2.76 13.94
N ASP A 14 -6.10 -2.80 12.80
CA ASP A 14 -6.10 -3.97 11.90
C ASP A 14 -5.42 -5.20 12.54
N LEU A 15 -4.48 -5.01 13.49
CA LEU A 15 -3.95 -6.11 14.30
C LEU A 15 -5.00 -6.74 15.23
N CYS A 16 -5.96 -5.96 15.73
CA CYS A 16 -7.00 -6.43 16.64
C CYS A 16 -8.24 -6.93 15.90
N GLU A 17 -8.63 -6.28 14.80
CA GLU A 17 -9.92 -6.47 14.13
C GLU A 17 -9.80 -7.06 12.72
N GLY A 18 -8.61 -6.97 12.10
CA GLY A 18 -8.38 -7.43 10.73
C GLY A 18 -7.88 -8.86 10.65
N ILE A 19 -8.02 -9.46 9.48
CA ILE A 19 -7.43 -10.77 9.16
C ILE A 19 -6.07 -10.52 8.53
N ARG A 20 -5.00 -10.94 9.19
CA ARG A 20 -3.66 -10.89 8.60
C ARG A 20 -3.53 -11.97 7.54
N ILE A 21 -3.46 -11.56 6.27
CA ILE A 21 -3.40 -12.48 5.13
C ILE A 21 -1.97 -12.97 4.90
N ALA A 22 -0.99 -12.06 4.90
CA ALA A 22 0.35 -12.41 4.51
C ALA A 22 1.41 -11.40 4.95
N THR A 23 2.67 -11.75 4.70
CA THR A 23 3.81 -10.86 4.87
C THR A 23 4.82 -11.11 3.77
N PHE A 24 5.23 -10.05 3.09
CA PHE A 24 6.07 -10.10 1.91
C PHE A 24 7.25 -9.14 2.04
N LYS A 25 8.23 -9.29 1.16
CA LYS A 25 9.19 -8.24 0.85
C LYS A 25 8.71 -7.51 -0.40
N GLY A 26 8.80 -6.19 -0.47
CA GLY A 26 8.32 -5.49 -1.66
C GLY A 26 8.62 -4.01 -1.68
N VAL A 27 8.18 -3.38 -2.75
CA VAL A 27 8.25 -1.92 -2.96
C VAL A 27 6.91 -1.43 -3.51
N ALA A 28 6.62 -0.16 -3.32
CA ALA A 28 5.40 0.47 -3.80
C ALA A 28 5.68 1.86 -4.36
N TYR A 29 5.00 2.19 -5.46
CA TYR A 29 5.11 3.47 -6.13
C TYR A 29 3.72 4.05 -6.36
N LEU A 30 3.58 5.36 -6.13
CA LEU A 30 2.48 6.16 -6.62
C LEU A 30 2.86 6.67 -8.01
N VAL A 31 2.06 6.37 -9.01
CA VAL A 31 2.22 6.83 -10.39
C VAL A 31 1.17 7.91 -10.63
N ILE A 32 1.57 9.07 -11.15
CA ILE A 32 0.65 10.16 -11.54
C ILE A 32 1.05 10.64 -12.94
N GLY A 33 0.22 10.33 -13.95
CA GLY A 33 0.62 10.44 -15.35
C GLY A 33 1.93 9.69 -15.62
N ASP A 34 2.92 10.34 -16.22
CA ASP A 34 4.23 9.74 -16.53
C ASP A 34 5.24 9.80 -15.37
N LYS A 35 4.82 10.19 -14.17
CA LYS A 35 5.72 10.38 -13.02
C LYS A 35 5.52 9.31 -11.96
N GLU A 36 6.63 8.75 -11.51
CA GLU A 36 6.67 7.78 -10.42
C GLU A 36 7.19 8.45 -9.14
N TYR A 37 6.55 8.13 -8.01
CA TYR A 37 6.92 8.60 -6.69
C TYR A 37 6.99 7.42 -5.72
N PRO A 38 8.10 7.26 -4.98
CA PRO A 38 8.25 6.11 -4.08
C PRO A 38 7.35 6.27 -2.85
N LEU A 39 6.53 5.25 -2.60
CA LEU A 39 5.75 5.11 -1.37
C LEU A 39 6.45 4.21 -0.36
N ILE A 40 6.99 3.09 -0.83
CA ILE A 40 7.71 2.10 -0.04
C ILE A 40 8.96 1.73 -0.82
N GLU A 41 10.12 2.14 -0.34
CA GLU A 41 11.41 1.89 -0.99
C GLU A 41 12.52 1.84 0.05
N GLY A 42 13.52 0.99 -0.20
CA GLY A 42 14.72 0.90 0.62
C GLY A 42 15.78 0.04 -0.07
N ILE A 43 17.04 0.17 0.39
CA ILE A 43 18.19 -0.60 -0.12
C ILE A 43 17.88 -2.11 -0.13
N ILE A 44 17.27 -2.58 0.95
CA ILE A 44 16.64 -3.89 1.02
C ILE A 44 15.13 -3.65 0.98
N PRO A 45 14.37 -4.30 0.08
CA PRO A 45 12.92 -4.14 0.01
C PRO A 45 12.27 -4.27 1.39
N PRO A 46 11.47 -3.27 1.82
CA PRO A 46 10.77 -3.32 3.09
C PRO A 46 9.88 -4.55 3.24
N THR A 47 9.64 -4.93 4.49
CA THR A 47 8.61 -5.93 4.80
C THR A 47 7.24 -5.26 4.70
N ILE A 48 6.35 -5.84 3.90
CA ILE A 48 4.97 -5.41 3.71
C ILE A 48 4.06 -6.43 4.38
N GLN A 49 3.27 -5.97 5.35
CA GLN A 49 2.24 -6.76 6.01
C GLN A 49 0.89 -6.49 5.36
N VAL A 50 0.13 -7.55 5.09
CA VAL A 50 -1.15 -7.46 4.37
C VAL A 50 -2.27 -7.91 5.27
N PHE A 51 -3.28 -7.05 5.40
CA PHE A 51 -4.49 -7.29 6.18
C PHE A 51 -5.71 -7.19 5.28
N LEU A 52 -6.75 -7.94 5.62
CA LEU A 52 -8.08 -7.87 5.03
C LEU A 52 -9.05 -7.44 6.13
N ARG A 53 -9.86 -6.40 5.85
CA ARG A 53 -10.93 -5.95 6.75
C ARG A 53 -11.99 -5.18 5.96
N ASP A 54 -13.26 -5.43 6.23
CA ASP A 54 -14.39 -4.66 5.68
C ASP A 54 -14.35 -4.50 4.14
N GLY A 55 -14.01 -5.54 3.38
CA GLY A 55 -13.90 -5.47 1.92
C GLY A 55 -12.69 -4.66 1.40
N HIS A 56 -11.69 -4.41 2.25
CA HIS A 56 -10.45 -3.72 1.88
C HIS A 56 -9.23 -4.57 2.16
N LEU A 57 -8.24 -4.50 1.27
CA LEU A 57 -6.87 -4.87 1.57
C LEU A 57 -6.09 -3.67 2.07
N THR A 58 -5.29 -3.91 3.09
CA THR A 58 -4.40 -2.91 3.66
C THR A 58 -2.97 -3.42 3.68
N PHE A 59 -2.06 -2.64 3.09
CA PHE A 59 -0.64 -2.90 3.02
C PHE A 59 0.09 -1.93 3.94
N TYR A 60 0.79 -2.47 4.94
CA TYR A 60 1.63 -1.69 5.85
C TYR A 60 3.10 -2.00 5.65
N ALA A 61 3.94 -0.98 5.66
CA ALA A 61 5.38 -1.15 5.75
C ALA A 61 5.95 -0.25 6.83
N PHE A 62 6.86 -0.82 7.63
CA PHE A 62 7.66 -0.10 8.62
C PHE A 62 9.12 -0.48 8.37
N TRP A 63 9.97 0.50 8.10
CA TRP A 63 11.38 0.24 7.79
C TRP A 63 12.26 1.42 8.15
N ARG A 64 13.57 1.22 8.02
CA ARG A 64 14.57 2.26 8.22
C ARG A 64 15.37 2.42 6.94
N ASP A 65 15.51 3.64 6.46
CA ASP A 65 16.40 4.00 5.34
C ASP A 65 17.36 5.10 5.81
N LYS A 66 18.67 4.89 5.59
CA LYS A 66 19.73 5.86 5.98
C LYS A 66 19.64 6.40 7.42
N GLY A 67 19.13 5.60 8.35
CA GLY A 67 18.98 5.98 9.76
C GLY A 67 17.66 6.68 10.12
N VAL A 68 16.79 6.94 9.14
CA VAL A 68 15.46 7.53 9.33
C VAL A 68 14.41 6.42 9.30
N GLU A 69 13.46 6.48 10.23
CA GLU A 69 12.34 5.55 10.29
C GLU A 69 11.21 6.00 9.36
N HIS A 70 10.64 5.04 8.65
CA HIS A 70 9.61 5.27 7.65
C HIS A 70 8.46 4.29 7.84
N GLU A 71 7.28 4.80 7.52
CA GLU A 71 6.02 4.12 7.65
C GLU A 71 5.18 4.44 6.43
N ALA A 72 4.52 3.42 5.91
CA ALA A 72 3.58 3.57 4.82
C ALA A 72 2.38 2.66 5.01
N PHE A 73 1.29 3.12 4.42
CA PHE A 73 -0.02 2.53 4.42
C PHE A 73 -0.62 2.71 3.04
N VAL A 74 -1.14 1.62 2.49
CA VAL A 74 -1.97 1.64 1.28
C VAL A 74 -3.19 0.80 1.60
N ARG A 75 -4.35 1.43 1.70
CA ARG A 75 -5.65 0.75 1.82
C ARG A 75 -6.39 0.86 0.50
N THR A 76 -6.96 -0.24 0.07
CA THR A 76 -7.68 -0.32 -1.20
C THR A 76 -8.88 -1.23 -1.07
N ALA A 77 -9.99 -0.79 -1.65
CA ALA A 77 -11.15 -1.63 -1.87
C ALA A 77 -10.77 -2.83 -2.75
N LEU A 78 -11.29 -4.01 -2.40
CA LEU A 78 -11.00 -5.23 -3.17
C LEU A 78 -11.42 -5.08 -4.64
N THR A 79 -12.52 -4.39 -4.92
CA THR A 79 -13.04 -4.14 -6.29
C THR A 79 -12.06 -3.39 -7.18
N LYS A 80 -11.13 -2.62 -6.59
CA LYS A 80 -10.12 -1.80 -7.28
C LYS A 80 -8.71 -2.39 -7.22
N THR A 81 -8.59 -3.58 -6.63
CA THR A 81 -7.33 -4.30 -6.52
C THR A 81 -7.20 -5.31 -7.66
N HIS A 82 -6.14 -5.17 -8.45
CA HIS A 82 -5.84 -6.04 -9.58
C HIS A 82 -4.51 -6.75 -9.37
N ILE A 83 -4.55 -8.06 -9.13
CA ILE A 83 -3.34 -8.87 -8.96
C ILE A 83 -2.83 -9.37 -10.32
N MET A 84 -1.68 -8.87 -10.74
CA MET A 84 -0.92 -9.35 -11.89
C MET A 84 0.06 -10.47 -11.45
N LYS A 85 1.10 -10.79 -12.23
CA LYS A 85 2.00 -11.92 -11.94
C LYS A 85 2.69 -11.80 -10.59
N ASP A 86 3.35 -10.68 -10.33
CA ASP A 86 4.16 -10.37 -9.14
C ASP A 86 3.86 -8.96 -8.59
N SER A 87 2.85 -8.32 -9.16
CA SER A 87 2.51 -6.93 -8.94
C SER A 87 1.04 -6.81 -8.61
N ILE A 88 0.73 -5.93 -7.66
CA ILE A 88 -0.63 -5.52 -7.33
C ILE A 88 -0.79 -4.10 -7.87
N TYR A 89 -1.72 -3.95 -8.79
CA TYR A 89 -2.13 -2.66 -9.32
C TYR A 89 -3.40 -2.22 -8.60
N ILE A 90 -3.38 -1.00 -8.09
CA ILE A 90 -4.48 -0.40 -7.34
C ILE A 90 -4.92 0.85 -8.09
N GLU A 91 -6.20 0.88 -8.45
CA GLU A 91 -6.89 2.05 -8.98
C GLU A 91 -7.44 2.87 -7.80
N PRO A 92 -6.84 4.01 -7.44
CA PRO A 92 -7.34 4.81 -6.34
C PRO A 92 -8.66 5.50 -6.73
N HIS A 93 -9.67 5.40 -5.85
CA HIS A 93 -10.84 6.26 -5.84
C HIS A 93 -10.89 7.08 -4.52
N GLY A 94 -11.62 8.21 -4.51
CA GLY A 94 -11.68 9.16 -3.39
C GLY A 94 -10.87 10.45 -3.65
N ALA A 95 -10.07 10.90 -2.67
CA ALA A 95 -9.29 12.15 -2.79
C ALA A 95 -8.32 12.17 -4.00
N LEU A 96 -7.96 10.99 -4.49
CA LEU A 96 -7.11 10.78 -5.66
C LEU A 96 -7.88 10.72 -6.99
N GLU A 97 -9.22 10.60 -7.04
CA GLU A 97 -9.98 10.61 -8.32
C GLU A 97 -9.74 11.86 -9.16
N LYS A 98 -9.38 12.97 -8.50
CA LYS A 98 -9.05 14.23 -9.17
C LYS A 98 -7.72 14.18 -9.92
N PHE A 99 -6.95 13.11 -9.75
CA PHE A 99 -5.66 12.88 -10.36
C PHE A 99 -5.69 11.53 -11.06
N ASP A 100 -5.16 11.46 -12.29
CA ASP A 100 -4.91 10.17 -12.95
C ASP A 100 -3.72 9.50 -12.25
N ALA A 101 -4.01 8.86 -11.14
CA ALA A 101 -3.07 8.29 -10.22
C ALA A 101 -3.30 6.79 -10.08
N SER A 102 -2.24 6.01 -9.88
CA SER A 102 -2.33 4.59 -9.56
C SER A 102 -1.26 4.21 -8.55
N VAL A 103 -1.51 3.16 -7.77
CA VAL A 103 -0.48 2.58 -6.91
C VAL A 103 -0.07 1.23 -7.46
N VAL A 104 1.25 1.06 -7.64
CA VAL A 104 1.84 -0.20 -8.08
C VAL A 104 2.68 -0.77 -6.95
N LEU A 105 2.24 -1.89 -6.38
CA LEU A 105 3.03 -2.67 -5.43
C LEU A 105 3.69 -3.85 -6.13
N LYS A 106 5.00 -4.00 -5.98
CA LYS A 106 5.76 -5.16 -6.48
C LYS A 106 6.16 -6.02 -5.29
N LEU A 107 5.60 -7.22 -5.21
CA LEU A 107 5.79 -8.14 -4.08
C LEU A 107 6.74 -9.27 -4.48
N LYS A 108 7.76 -9.50 -3.66
CA LYS A 108 8.62 -10.68 -3.71
C LYS A 108 7.92 -11.81 -2.96
N ALA A 109 7.12 -12.58 -3.69
CA ALA A 109 6.39 -13.73 -3.16
C ALA A 109 6.42 -14.91 -4.15
N PRO A 110 6.36 -16.16 -3.65
CA PRO A 110 6.10 -17.31 -4.51
C PRO A 110 4.77 -17.17 -5.26
N LYS A 111 4.69 -17.71 -6.47
CA LYS A 111 3.50 -17.58 -7.33
C LYS A 111 2.25 -18.17 -6.68
N GLU A 112 2.42 -19.22 -5.89
CA GLU A 112 1.38 -19.92 -5.16
C GLU A 112 0.73 -19.00 -4.12
N VAL A 113 1.52 -18.13 -3.49
CA VAL A 113 1.02 -17.17 -2.49
C VAL A 113 0.30 -16.01 -3.17
N ILE A 114 0.81 -15.54 -4.31
CA ILE A 114 0.11 -14.53 -5.12
C ILE A 114 -1.23 -15.08 -5.63
N LYS A 115 -1.27 -16.35 -6.02
CA LYS A 115 -2.51 -17.03 -6.40
C LYS A 115 -3.50 -17.09 -5.24
N LEU A 116 -3.05 -17.51 -4.06
CA LEU A 116 -3.89 -17.53 -2.86
C LEU A 116 -4.46 -16.15 -2.53
N LEU A 117 -3.63 -15.09 -2.60
CA LEU A 117 -4.09 -13.73 -2.37
C LEU A 117 -5.16 -13.32 -3.38
N ARG A 118 -5.02 -13.73 -4.65
CA ARG A 118 -6.02 -13.48 -5.69
C ARG A 118 -7.33 -14.22 -5.39
N ASP A 119 -7.25 -15.49 -5.00
CA ASP A 119 -8.43 -16.29 -4.68
C ASP A 119 -9.20 -15.64 -3.50
N ILE A 120 -8.49 -15.19 -2.45
CA ILE A 120 -9.08 -14.43 -1.33
C ILE A 120 -9.76 -13.15 -1.81
N ILE A 121 -9.12 -12.37 -2.67
CA ILE A 121 -9.71 -11.11 -3.17
C ILE A 121 -11.01 -11.39 -3.93
N GLU A 122 -11.03 -12.38 -4.81
CA GLU A 122 -12.19 -12.68 -5.64
C GLU A 122 -13.36 -13.23 -4.80
N GLU A 123 -13.09 -14.04 -3.77
CA GLU A 123 -14.09 -14.53 -2.82
C GLU A 123 -14.69 -13.40 -1.98
N GLU A 124 -13.85 -12.46 -1.54
CA GLU A 124 -14.25 -11.40 -0.61
C GLU A 124 -14.77 -10.14 -1.31
N LYS A 125 -14.53 -9.99 -2.63
CA LYS A 125 -14.93 -8.81 -3.42
C LYS A 125 -16.41 -8.48 -3.31
N LEU A 126 -17.27 -9.50 -3.24
CA LEU A 126 -18.72 -9.35 -3.17
C LEU A 126 -19.21 -8.68 -1.88
N TRP A 127 -18.38 -8.65 -0.84
CA TRP A 127 -18.68 -8.01 0.44
C TRP A 127 -18.18 -6.57 0.53
N THR A 128 -17.61 -6.03 -0.56
CA THR A 128 -17.10 -4.66 -0.62
C THR A 128 -18.26 -3.68 -0.74
N VAL A 129 -18.52 -2.92 0.33
CA VAL A 129 -19.59 -1.90 0.36
C VAL A 129 -19.05 -0.51 0.02
N GLU A 130 -17.80 -0.22 0.38
CA GLU A 130 -17.13 1.06 0.15
C GLU A 130 -15.97 0.88 -0.83
N GLU A 131 -15.86 1.75 -1.83
CA GLU A 131 -14.81 1.69 -2.87
C GLU A 131 -13.61 2.62 -2.59
N GLU A 132 -13.51 3.15 -1.37
CA GLU A 132 -12.48 4.13 -1.03
C GLU A 132 -11.08 3.51 -0.99
N SER A 133 -10.10 4.28 -1.44
CA SER A 133 -8.69 3.90 -1.35
C SER A 133 -7.89 5.05 -0.75
N GLU A 134 -6.95 4.71 0.13
CA GLU A 134 -6.18 5.68 0.91
C GLU A 134 -4.70 5.33 0.91
N VAL A 135 -3.85 6.34 0.83
CA VAL A 135 -2.41 6.19 0.77
C VAL A 135 -1.75 7.19 1.72
N ALA A 136 -0.85 6.70 2.55
CA ALA A 136 -0.01 7.51 3.43
C ALA A 136 1.42 6.96 3.42
N SER A 137 2.42 7.83 3.29
CA SER A 137 3.83 7.43 3.33
C SER A 137 4.72 8.56 3.81
N THR A 138 5.45 8.33 4.90
CA THR A 138 6.46 9.29 5.36
C THR A 138 7.68 9.34 4.43
N TYR A 139 7.95 8.27 3.68
CA TYR A 139 8.99 8.24 2.65
C TYR A 139 8.64 9.15 1.47
N LEU A 140 7.39 9.11 1.00
CA LEU A 140 6.90 10.00 -0.05
C LEU A 140 6.98 11.47 0.39
N GLU A 141 6.55 11.77 1.61
CA GLU A 141 6.63 13.13 2.17
C GLU A 141 8.05 13.66 2.18
N GLU A 142 9.01 12.85 2.63
CA GLU A 142 10.43 13.23 2.61
C GLU A 142 10.93 13.43 1.17
N HIS A 143 10.61 12.50 0.27
CA HIS A 143 11.00 12.58 -1.13
C HIS A 143 10.52 13.90 -1.78
N LEU A 144 9.26 14.26 -1.58
CA LEU A 144 8.68 15.50 -2.10
C LEU A 144 9.30 16.76 -1.48
N ARG A 145 9.58 16.75 -0.17
CA ARG A 145 10.27 17.86 0.52
C ARG A 145 11.68 18.09 -0.04
N ASN A 146 12.44 17.02 -0.25
CA ASN A 146 13.80 17.11 -0.78
C ASN A 146 13.80 17.59 -2.24
N ARG A 147 12.83 17.15 -3.06
CA ARG A 147 12.67 17.62 -4.44
C ARG A 147 12.37 19.11 -4.53
N ASN A 148 11.53 19.64 -3.63
CA ASN A 148 11.20 21.07 -3.60
C ASN A 148 12.35 21.96 -3.12
N ARG A 149 13.29 21.43 -2.33
CA ARG A 149 14.51 22.16 -1.91
C ARG A 149 15.58 22.28 -3.01
N MET A 150 15.50 21.45 -4.05
CA MET A 150 16.42 21.46 -5.19
C MET A 150 15.93 22.31 -6.37
N ARG A 151 14.79 23.00 -6.21
CA ARG A 151 14.26 23.98 -7.17
C ARG A 151 14.53 25.38 -6.64
#